data_AF-A0A3B9IUY8-F1
#
_entry.id   AF-A0A3B9IUY8-F1
#
_cell.length_a   1.000
_cell.length_b   1.000
_cell.length_c   1.000
_cell.angle_alpha   90.00
_cell.angle_beta   90.00
_cell.angle_gamma   90.00
#
_symmetry.space_group_name_H-M   'P 1'
#
loop_
_entity.id
_entity.type
_entity.pdbx_description
1 polymer ?
#
loop_
_entity_poly.entity_id
_entity_poly.type
_entity_poly.pdbx_seq_one_letter_code
_entity_poly.pdbx_strand_id
1 'polypeptide(L)'
;AAMGYAVPGAVIAVGIVVPLAAADGVIIDIARALGLGNPGLVLTGTLVGLLYAYMVRFLAVSLNTVEASLGKVTASMDDAARVFGLGPGATLVRVHAPLVSGGLLTAALLVFVDVLKELPATLILRPFGIGTLAMRTYELAGDERLADASLPALTIVAAGILPVILLSRAIARSRPGARN
;
A
#
# COMPACT_ATOMS: atom_id res chain seq x y z
N ALA A 1 -15.55 10.92 -0.74
CA ALA A 1 -16.35 9.73 -1.14
C ALA A 1 -15.41 8.55 -1.29
N ALA A 2 -15.51 7.55 -0.41
CA ALA A 2 -14.58 6.42 -0.29
C ALA A 2 -14.87 5.28 -1.29
N MET A 3 -14.98 5.59 -2.58
CA MET A 3 -15.36 4.60 -3.60
C MET A 3 -14.38 3.41 -3.67
N GLY A 4 -13.08 3.63 -3.39
CA GLY A 4 -12.08 2.55 -3.44
C GLY A 4 -12.18 1.50 -2.35
N TYR A 5 -12.82 1.80 -1.21
CA TYR A 5 -12.91 0.86 -0.08
C TYR A 5 -14.00 -0.21 -0.25
N ALA A 6 -15.10 0.14 -0.91
CA ALA A 6 -16.24 -0.77 -1.09
C ALA A 6 -16.03 -1.79 -2.22
N VAL A 7 -15.03 -1.57 -3.07
CA VAL A 7 -14.79 -2.44 -4.23
C VAL A 7 -13.92 -3.62 -3.80
N PRO A 8 -14.39 -4.88 -3.98
CA PRO A 8 -13.57 -6.04 -3.69
C PRO A 8 -12.26 -6.03 -4.48
N GLY A 9 -11.16 -6.51 -3.88
CA GLY A 9 -9.84 -6.54 -4.53
C GLY A 9 -9.82 -7.21 -5.89
N ALA A 10 -10.63 -8.27 -6.06
CA ALA A 10 -10.77 -8.96 -7.34
C ALA A 10 -11.35 -8.04 -8.43
N VAL A 11 -12.32 -7.19 -8.09
CA VAL A 11 -12.93 -6.25 -9.05
C VAL A 11 -11.93 -5.16 -9.44
N ILE A 12 -11.18 -4.63 -8.46
CA ILE A 12 -10.09 -3.68 -8.74
C ILE A 12 -9.04 -4.33 -9.64
N ALA A 13 -8.63 -5.56 -9.32
CA ALA A 13 -7.63 -6.29 -10.09
C ALA A 13 -8.09 -6.51 -11.54
N VAL A 14 -9.31 -7.03 -11.76
CA VAL A 14 -9.86 -7.22 -13.11
C VAL A 14 -9.95 -5.87 -13.85
N GLY A 15 -10.43 -4.81 -13.18
CA GLY A 15 -10.52 -3.48 -13.77
C GLY A 15 -9.17 -2.87 -14.14
N ILE A 16 -8.09 -3.31 -13.50
CA ILE A 16 -6.72 -2.84 -13.73
C ILE A 16 -5.98 -3.70 -14.77
N VAL A 17 -6.24 -5.01 -14.81
CA VAL A 17 -5.61 -5.93 -15.78
C VAL A 17 -5.90 -5.52 -17.22
N VAL A 18 -7.15 -5.19 -17.55
CA VAL A 18 -7.55 -4.84 -18.93
C VAL A 18 -6.77 -3.63 -19.49
N PRO A 19 -6.71 -2.47 -18.82
CA PRO A 19 -5.94 -1.34 -19.31
C PRO A 19 -4.42 -1.59 -19.27
N LEU A 20 -3.89 -2.31 -18.27
CA LEU A 20 -2.46 -2.66 -18.24
C LEU A 20 -2.06 -3.57 -19.41
N ALA A 21 -2.90 -4.54 -19.76
CA ALA A 21 -2.66 -5.43 -20.89
C ALA A 21 -2.70 -4.67 -22.23
N ALA A 22 -3.60 -3.69 -22.37
CA ALA A 22 -3.63 -2.80 -23.52
C ALA A 22 -2.36 -1.94 -23.61
N ALA A 23 -1.88 -1.42 -22.47
CA ALA A 23 -0.63 -0.66 -22.40
C ALA A 23 0.60 -1.53 -22.74
N ASP A 24 0.65 -2.78 -22.29
CA ASP A 24 1.68 -3.74 -22.71
C ASP A 24 1.69 -3.91 -24.25
N GLY A 25 0.50 -4.01 -24.88
CA GLY A 25 0.38 -4.06 -26.33
C GLY A 25 1.01 -2.85 -27.03
N VAL A 26 0.71 -1.64 -26.54
CA VAL A 26 1.29 -0.39 -27.07
C VAL A 26 2.81 -0.36 -26.90
N ILE A 27 3.33 -0.78 -25.74
CA ILE A 27 4.77 -0.86 -25.48
C ILE A 27 5.45 -1.81 -26.46
N ILE A 28 4.84 -2.98 -26.71
CA ILE A 28 5.35 -3.97 -27.66
C ILE A 28 5.37 -3.39 -29.08
N ASP A 29 4.32 -2.69 -29.50
CA ASP A 29 4.23 -2.10 -30.84
C ASP A 29 5.27 -0.99 -31.04
N ILE A 30 5.48 -0.13 -30.04
CA ILE A 30 6.53 0.89 -30.05
C ILE A 30 7.92 0.25 -30.09
N ALA A 31 8.18 -0.76 -29.25
CA ALA A 31 9.47 -1.44 -29.21
C ALA A 31 9.81 -2.11 -30.55
N ARG A 32 8.80 -2.72 -31.21
CA ARG A 32 8.94 -3.25 -32.57
C ARG A 32 9.22 -2.15 -33.59
N ALA A 33 8.49 -1.04 -33.52
CA ALA A 33 8.69 0.10 -34.42
C ALA A 33 10.09 0.73 -34.29
N LEU A 34 10.68 0.70 -33.09
CA LEU A 34 12.04 1.17 -32.80
C LEU A 34 13.13 0.13 -33.08
N GLY A 35 12.79 -1.08 -33.54
CA GLY A 35 13.74 -2.17 -33.80
C GLY A 35 14.34 -2.81 -32.54
N LEU A 36 13.75 -2.57 -31.37
CA LEU A 36 14.22 -3.07 -30.06
C LEU A 36 13.77 -4.50 -29.75
N GLY A 37 13.02 -5.14 -30.66
CA GLY A 37 12.48 -6.49 -30.46
C GLY A 37 11.21 -6.51 -29.63
N ASN A 38 10.86 -7.68 -29.08
CA ASN A 38 9.66 -7.86 -28.24
C ASN A 38 10.05 -7.83 -26.75
N PRO A 39 9.72 -6.76 -26.00
CA PRO A 39 10.02 -6.67 -24.57
C PRO A 39 9.16 -7.61 -23.72
N GLY A 40 8.12 -8.22 -24.30
CA GLY A 40 7.16 -9.04 -23.57
C GLY A 40 6.17 -8.21 -22.74
N LEU A 41 5.45 -8.89 -21.84
CA LEU A 41 4.45 -8.29 -20.95
C LEU A 41 5.14 -7.65 -19.74
N VAL A 42 5.68 -6.44 -19.92
CA VAL A 42 6.47 -5.76 -18.88
C VAL A 42 5.61 -5.24 -17.72
N LEU A 43 4.37 -4.87 -17.97
CA LEU A 43 3.44 -4.35 -16.97
C LEU A 43 2.65 -5.47 -16.30
N THR A 44 2.07 -6.37 -17.09
CA THR A 44 1.22 -7.47 -16.59
C THR A 44 2.00 -8.74 -16.24
N GLY A 45 3.14 -8.97 -16.86
CA GLY A 45 3.99 -10.15 -16.63
C GLY A 45 5.03 -9.96 -15.51
N THR A 46 5.10 -8.78 -14.88
CA THR A 46 6.01 -8.49 -13.77
C THR A 46 5.27 -8.05 -12.52
N LEU A 47 6.00 -7.78 -11.43
CA LEU A 47 5.45 -7.22 -10.19
C LEU A 47 4.82 -5.83 -10.36
N VAL A 48 5.07 -5.13 -11.47
CA VAL A 48 4.58 -3.77 -11.70
C VAL A 48 3.06 -3.69 -11.64
N GLY A 49 2.35 -4.57 -12.35
CA GLY A 49 0.89 -4.60 -12.33
C GLY A 49 0.31 -4.89 -10.95
N LEU A 50 0.95 -5.78 -10.19
CA LEU A 50 0.55 -6.10 -8.82
C LEU A 50 0.74 -4.90 -7.88
N LEU A 51 1.90 -4.24 -7.94
CA LEU A 51 2.19 -3.04 -7.15
C LEU A 51 1.22 -1.91 -7.49
N TYR A 52 0.90 -1.73 -8.76
CA TYR A 52 -0.08 -0.74 -9.20
C TYR A 52 -1.49 -1.04 -8.66
N ALA A 53 -1.93 -2.30 -8.70
CA ALA A 53 -3.23 -2.68 -8.14
C ALA A 53 -3.31 -2.47 -6.62
N TYR A 54 -2.23 -2.78 -5.90
CA TYR A 54 -2.13 -2.46 -4.48
C TYR A 54 -2.16 -0.96 -4.23
N MET A 55 -1.42 -0.18 -5.02
CA MET A 55 -1.43 1.28 -4.90
C MET A 55 -2.85 1.83 -5.05
N VAL A 56 -3.58 1.45 -6.10
CA VAL A 56 -4.97 1.90 -6.31
C VAL A 56 -5.89 1.48 -5.17
N ARG A 57 -5.80 0.23 -4.71
CA ARG A 57 -6.66 -0.29 -3.65
C ARG A 57 -6.41 0.42 -2.31
N PHE A 58 -5.15 0.56 -1.92
CA PHE A 58 -4.77 1.05 -0.60
C PHE A 58 -4.62 2.58 -0.55
N LEU A 59 -4.65 3.26 -1.70
CA LEU A 59 -4.62 4.73 -1.77
C LEU A 59 -5.75 5.34 -0.95
N ALA A 60 -6.99 4.86 -1.11
CA ALA A 60 -8.14 5.42 -0.38
C ALA A 60 -7.99 5.32 1.15
N VAL A 61 -7.45 4.21 1.66
CA VAL A 61 -7.23 3.99 3.10
C VAL A 61 -6.10 4.89 3.62
N SER A 62 -5.01 4.98 2.86
CA SER A 62 -3.85 5.81 3.23
C SER A 62 -4.19 7.30 3.22
N LEU A 63 -4.94 7.79 2.21
CA LEU A 63 -5.32 9.19 2.07
C LEU A 63 -6.14 9.71 3.25
N ASN A 64 -7.15 8.97 3.71
CA ASN A 64 -7.93 9.38 4.88
C ASN A 64 -7.05 9.57 6.13
N THR A 65 -6.08 8.67 6.31
CA THR A 65 -5.15 8.73 7.46
C THR A 65 -4.17 9.89 7.32
N VAL A 66 -3.70 10.16 6.11
CA VAL A 66 -2.80 11.27 5.79
C VAL A 66 -3.52 12.61 5.93
N GLU A 67 -4.74 12.75 5.42
CA GLU A 67 -5.58 13.95 5.53
C GLU A 67 -5.87 14.29 7.00
N ALA A 68 -6.25 13.30 7.82
CA ALA A 68 -6.42 13.49 9.25
C ALA A 68 -5.14 13.98 9.94
N SER A 69 -3.96 13.56 9.46
CA SER A 69 -2.69 14.05 9.98
C SER A 69 -2.33 15.44 9.48
N LEU A 70 -2.63 15.75 8.22
CA LEU A 70 -2.42 17.07 7.62
C LEU A 70 -3.33 18.13 8.25
N GLY A 71 -4.51 17.76 8.73
CA GLY A 71 -5.38 18.66 9.49
C GLY A 71 -4.76 19.22 10.78
N LYS A 72 -3.63 18.67 11.24
CA LYS A 72 -2.86 19.22 12.37
C LYS A 72 -2.01 20.43 11.98
N VAL A 73 -1.73 20.61 10.69
CA VAL A 73 -0.99 21.75 10.16
C VAL A 73 -1.92 22.96 10.08
N THR A 74 -1.61 24.02 10.82
CA THR A 74 -2.39 25.27 10.81
C THR A 74 -1.66 26.38 10.07
N ALA A 75 -2.40 27.31 9.45
CA ALA A 75 -1.81 28.46 8.76
C ALA A 75 -0.91 29.31 9.67
N SER A 76 -1.22 29.37 10.97
CA SER A 76 -0.39 30.06 11.97
C SER A 76 1.02 29.47 12.13
N MET A 77 1.21 28.17 11.85
CA MET A 77 2.55 27.55 11.85
C MET A 77 3.39 28.05 10.67
N ASP A 78 2.76 28.30 9.52
CA ASP A 78 3.42 28.85 8.34
C ASP A 78 3.81 30.31 8.54
N ASP A 79 2.90 31.09 9.14
CA ASP A 79 3.17 32.48 9.52
C ASP A 79 4.34 32.57 10.50
N ALA A 80 4.35 31.72 11.53
CA ALA A 80 5.45 31.66 12.49
C ALA A 80 6.77 31.27 11.82
N ALA A 81 6.77 30.25 10.95
CA ALA A 81 7.96 29.81 10.23
C ALA A 81 8.54 30.94 9.35
N ARG A 82 7.67 31.71 8.67
CA ARG A 82 8.07 32.89 7.88
C ARG A 82 8.70 33.98 8.75
N VAL A 83 8.13 34.26 9.92
CA VAL A 83 8.71 35.25 10.87
C VAL A 83 10.11 34.84 11.33
N PHE A 84 10.37 33.54 11.49
CA PHE A 84 11.70 33.00 11.80
C PHE A 84 12.63 32.87 10.58
N GLY A 85 12.25 33.41 9.41
CA GLY A 85 13.07 33.43 8.20
C GLY A 85 13.15 32.08 7.48
N LEU A 86 12.26 31.12 7.79
CA LEU A 86 12.22 29.84 7.08
C LEU A 86 11.51 30.00 5.73
N GLY A 87 12.16 29.52 4.67
CA GLY A 87 11.55 29.39 3.34
C GLY A 87 10.62 28.17 3.24
N PRO A 88 9.80 28.05 2.19
CA PRO A 88 8.76 27.01 2.06
C PRO A 88 9.29 25.57 2.22
N GLY A 89 10.42 25.25 1.60
CA GLY A 89 11.04 23.93 1.74
C GLY A 89 11.57 23.65 3.16
N ALA A 90 12.09 24.67 3.83
CA ALA A 90 12.56 24.55 5.20
C ALA A 90 11.38 24.36 6.18
N THR A 91 10.26 25.07 5.96
CA THR A 91 9.01 24.89 6.72
C THR A 91 8.46 23.47 6.53
N LEU A 92 8.43 22.97 5.29
CA LEU A 92 7.98 21.61 5.01
C LEU A 92 8.79 20.56 5.78
N VAL A 93 10.12 20.64 5.74
CA VAL A 93 10.99 19.63 6.35
C VAL A 93 11.09 19.78 7.86
N ARG A 94 11.12 21.01 8.40
CA ARG A 94 11.36 21.26 9.83
C ARG A 94 10.09 21.39 10.66
N VAL A 95 8.97 21.77 10.06
CA VAL A 95 7.70 22.01 10.78
C VAL A 95 6.67 20.95 10.41
N HIS A 96 6.32 20.83 9.13
CA HIS A 96 5.23 19.94 8.72
C HIS A 96 5.62 18.46 8.79
N ALA A 97 6.76 18.07 8.22
CA ALA A 97 7.16 16.67 8.13
C ALA A 97 7.23 15.96 9.51
N PRO A 98 7.84 16.56 10.56
CA PRO A 98 7.81 15.98 11.90
C PRO A 98 6.40 15.91 12.48
N LEU A 99 5.57 16.93 12.24
CA LEU A 99 4.20 16.99 12.75
C LEU A 99 3.29 15.91 12.15
N VAL A 100 3.44 15.63 10.85
CA VAL A 100 2.65 14.61 10.15
C VAL A 100 3.27 13.21 10.19
N SER A 101 4.54 13.08 10.59
CA SER A 101 5.30 11.81 10.59
C SER A 101 4.58 10.67 11.31
N GLY A 102 3.93 10.94 12.45
CA GLY A 102 3.17 9.93 13.19
C GLY A 102 1.93 9.44 12.44
N GLY A 103 1.24 10.33 11.72
CA GLY A 103 0.11 9.96 10.86
C GLY A 103 0.55 9.21 9.60
N LEU A 104 1.68 9.61 9.00
CA LEU A 104 2.30 8.88 7.89
C LEU A 104 2.72 7.46 8.30
N LEU A 105 3.32 7.31 9.48
CA LEU A 105 3.67 6.00 10.03
C LEU A 105 2.42 5.13 10.25
N THR A 106 1.35 5.74 10.79
CA THR A 106 0.06 5.06 10.99
C THR A 106 -0.50 4.59 9.66
N ALA A 107 -0.51 5.46 8.63
CA ALA A 107 -0.97 5.12 7.29
C ALA A 107 -0.15 3.98 6.67
N ALA A 108 1.18 4.05 6.79
CA ALA A 108 2.09 3.02 6.28
C ALA A 108 1.86 1.66 6.96
N LEU A 109 1.68 1.63 8.28
CA LEU A 109 1.40 0.41 9.04
C LEU A 109 0.05 -0.21 8.66
N LEU A 110 -0.99 0.61 8.46
CA LEU A 110 -2.30 0.14 8.01
C LEU A 110 -2.20 -0.51 6.62
N VAL A 111 -1.61 0.19 5.65
CA VAL A 111 -1.41 -0.34 4.29
C VAL A 111 -0.58 -1.63 4.34
N PHE A 112 0.45 -1.70 5.17
CA PHE A 112 1.28 -2.90 5.31
C PHE A 112 0.46 -4.11 5.79
N VAL A 113 -0.37 -3.94 6.83
CA VAL A 113 -1.21 -5.01 7.37
C VAL A 113 -2.23 -5.49 6.33
N ASP A 114 -2.80 -4.57 5.57
CA ASP A 114 -3.77 -4.89 4.53
C ASP A 114 -3.11 -5.63 3.35
N VAL A 115 -1.94 -5.17 2.89
CA VAL A 115 -1.15 -5.85 1.83
C VAL A 115 -0.73 -7.25 2.25
N LEU A 116 -0.32 -7.44 3.52
CA LEU A 116 0.13 -8.74 4.03
C LEU A 116 -0.93 -9.84 3.88
N LYS A 117 -2.20 -9.47 3.97
CA LYS A 117 -3.35 -10.37 3.87
C LYS A 117 -4.02 -10.35 2.50
N GLU A 118 -3.51 -9.55 1.56
CA GLU A 118 -4.15 -9.37 0.28
C GLU A 118 -3.94 -10.58 -0.62
N LEU A 119 -5.00 -11.36 -0.77
CA LEU A 119 -5.04 -12.59 -1.56
C LEU A 119 -5.70 -12.39 -2.95
N PRO A 120 -6.87 -11.74 -3.08
CA PRO A 120 -7.61 -11.73 -4.34
C PRO A 120 -6.87 -11.04 -5.49
N ALA A 121 -6.31 -9.85 -5.28
CA ALA A 121 -5.56 -9.16 -6.33
C ALA A 121 -4.29 -9.93 -6.72
N THR A 122 -3.64 -10.55 -5.74
CA THR A 122 -2.42 -11.35 -5.92
C THR A 122 -2.67 -12.59 -6.76
N LEU A 123 -3.78 -13.30 -6.53
CA LEU A 123 -4.12 -14.47 -7.34
C LEU A 123 -4.34 -14.14 -8.82
N ILE A 124 -4.82 -12.93 -9.12
CA ILE A 124 -5.15 -12.49 -10.49
C ILE A 124 -3.94 -11.90 -11.22
N LEU A 125 -3.12 -11.11 -10.51
CA LEU A 125 -2.03 -10.31 -11.10
C LEU A 125 -0.64 -10.88 -10.85
N ARG A 126 -0.50 -12.05 -10.20
CA ARG A 126 0.84 -12.58 -9.89
C ARG A 126 1.63 -12.86 -11.18
N PRO A 127 2.92 -12.49 -11.23
CA PRO A 127 3.82 -13.04 -12.23
C PRO A 127 4.04 -14.54 -11.98
N PHE A 128 4.26 -15.29 -13.05
CA PHE A 128 4.47 -16.74 -12.99
C PHE A 128 5.69 -17.09 -12.11
N GLY A 129 5.54 -18.10 -11.24
CA GLY A 129 6.63 -18.64 -10.41
C GLY A 129 6.85 -17.97 -9.06
N ILE A 130 6.10 -16.92 -8.70
CA ILE A 130 6.20 -16.28 -7.38
C ILE A 130 4.98 -16.63 -6.51
N GLY A 131 5.22 -17.38 -5.44
CA GLY A 131 4.24 -17.72 -4.41
C GLY A 131 4.39 -16.83 -3.17
N THR A 132 3.29 -16.28 -2.66
CA THR A 132 3.25 -15.58 -1.37
C THR A 132 2.76 -16.51 -0.27
N LEU A 133 3.06 -16.19 0.99
CA LEU A 133 2.56 -16.98 2.13
C LEU A 133 1.04 -17.09 2.14
N ALA A 134 0.33 -16.01 1.77
CA ALA A 134 -1.13 -15.99 1.68
C ALA A 134 -1.65 -16.99 0.62
N MET A 135 -1.00 -17.05 -0.54
CA MET A 135 -1.35 -18.01 -1.59
C MET A 135 -1.08 -19.44 -1.15
N ARG A 136 0.07 -19.69 -0.50
CA ARG A 136 0.42 -21.04 -0.06
C ARG A 136 -0.54 -21.57 1.00
N THR A 137 -0.95 -20.72 1.94
CA THR A 137 -1.99 -21.06 2.91
C THR A 137 -3.32 -21.36 2.21
N TYR A 138 -3.71 -20.56 1.21
CA TYR A 138 -4.96 -20.76 0.47
C TYR A 138 -4.97 -22.07 -0.33
N GLU A 139 -3.88 -22.37 -1.05
CA GLU A 139 -3.72 -23.62 -1.81
C GLU A 139 -3.79 -24.84 -0.88
N LEU A 140 -3.01 -24.87 0.21
CA LEU A 140 -2.98 -25.99 1.14
C LEU A 140 -4.30 -26.18 1.90
N ALA A 141 -5.00 -25.08 2.20
CA ALA A 141 -6.33 -25.17 2.81
C ALA A 141 -7.38 -25.71 1.83
N GLY A 142 -7.29 -25.32 0.54
CA GLY A 142 -8.14 -25.86 -0.53
C GLY A 142 -7.89 -27.34 -0.81
N ASP A 143 -6.65 -27.81 -0.64
CA ASP A 143 -6.26 -29.22 -0.72
C ASP A 143 -6.63 -30.04 0.53
N GLU A 144 -7.40 -29.48 1.48
CA GLU A 144 -7.75 -30.08 2.78
C GLU A 144 -6.54 -30.41 3.69
N ARG A 145 -5.34 -29.92 3.34
CA ARG A 145 -4.09 -30.11 4.09
C ARG A 145 -3.92 -29.07 5.19
N LEU A 146 -4.90 -29.01 6.10
CA LEU A 146 -4.96 -27.99 7.16
C LEU A 146 -3.73 -28.00 8.08
N ALA A 147 -3.15 -29.17 8.33
CA ALA A 147 -1.92 -29.30 9.12
C ALA A 147 -0.76 -28.55 8.46
N ASP A 148 -0.59 -28.69 7.14
CA ASP A 148 0.47 -28.02 6.39
C ASP A 148 0.18 -26.53 6.16
N ALA A 149 -1.10 -26.15 6.06
CA ALA A 149 -1.53 -24.76 5.94
C ALA A 149 -1.31 -23.96 7.25
N SER A 150 -1.21 -24.63 8.39
CA SER A 150 -1.07 -23.97 9.70
C SER A 150 0.21 -23.16 9.82
N LEU A 151 1.34 -23.66 9.31
CA LEU A 151 2.64 -22.98 9.39
C LEU A 151 2.67 -21.65 8.62
N PRO A 152 2.32 -21.58 7.32
CA PRO A 152 2.28 -20.31 6.60
C PRO A 152 1.21 -19.36 7.16
N ALA A 153 0.07 -19.87 7.65
CA ALA A 153 -0.94 -19.04 8.33
C ALA A 153 -0.40 -18.39 9.61
N LEU A 154 0.25 -19.16 10.48
CA LEU A 154 0.86 -18.65 11.71
C LEU A 154 1.99 -17.66 11.42
N THR A 155 2.74 -17.85 10.34
CA THR A 155 3.78 -16.92 9.90
C THR A 155 3.19 -15.56 9.49
N ILE A 156 2.06 -15.56 8.77
CA ILE A 156 1.32 -14.34 8.43
C ILE A 156 0.82 -13.64 9.71
N VAL A 157 0.28 -14.40 10.67
CA VAL A 157 -0.18 -13.84 11.95
C VAL A 157 0.99 -13.21 12.71
N ALA A 158 2.11 -13.92 12.85
CA ALA A 158 3.30 -13.42 13.53
C ALA A 158 3.85 -12.13 12.86
N ALA A 159 3.94 -12.13 11.53
CA ALA A 159 4.36 -10.97 10.77
C ALA A 159 3.38 -9.78 10.90
N GLY A 160 2.08 -10.03 11.04
CA GLY A 160 1.06 -9.00 11.22
C GLY A 160 0.98 -8.44 12.64
N ILE A 161 1.33 -9.23 13.67
CA ILE A 161 1.26 -8.81 15.07
C ILE A 161 2.22 -7.64 15.34
N LEU A 162 3.44 -7.68 14.82
CA LEU A 162 4.44 -6.64 15.07
C LEU A 162 3.96 -5.23 14.60
N PRO A 163 3.52 -5.02 13.35
CA PRO A 163 2.92 -3.77 12.89
C PRO A 163 1.72 -3.32 13.73
N VAL A 164 0.85 -4.26 14.12
CA VAL A 164 -0.35 -3.95 14.93
C VAL A 164 0.04 -3.45 16.32
N ILE A 165 1.04 -4.07 16.96
CA ILE A 165 1.57 -3.59 18.25
C ILE A 165 2.18 -2.20 18.10
N LEU A 166 2.98 -1.97 17.05
CA LEU A 166 3.59 -0.66 16.79
C LEU A 166 2.53 0.41 16.56
N LEU A 167 1.49 0.09 15.79
CA LEU A 167 0.36 0.97 15.51
C LEU A 167 -0.40 1.31 16.80
N SER A 168 -0.73 0.30 17.61
CA SER A 168 -1.40 0.48 18.90
C SER A 168 -0.61 1.42 19.82
N ARG A 169 0.72 1.23 19.90
CA ARG A 169 1.61 2.10 20.69
C ARG A 169 1.74 3.51 20.11
N ALA A 170 1.69 3.67 18.79
CA ALA A 170 1.73 4.99 18.13
C ALA A 170 0.44 5.77 18.39
N ILE A 171 -0.71 5.11 18.33
CA ILE A 171 -2.02 5.70 18.64
C ILE A 171 -2.10 6.09 20.12
N ALA A 172 -1.66 5.21 21.03
CA ALA A 172 -1.67 5.47 22.47
C ALA A 172 -0.84 6.71 22.86
N ARG A 173 0.32 6.92 22.22
CA ARG A 173 1.16 8.11 22.44
C ARG A 173 0.58 9.40 21.87
N SER A 174 -0.34 9.31 20.92
CA SER A 174 -0.95 10.46 20.25
C SER A 174 -2.18 11.01 20.97
N ARG A 175 -2.72 10.32 21.98
CA ARG A 175 -3.83 10.80 22.81
C ARG A 175 -3.32 11.76 23.91
N PRO A 176 -3.68 13.05 23.89
CA PRO A 176 -3.44 13.94 25.02
C PRO A 176 -4.37 13.52 26.17
N GLY A 177 -3.81 13.06 27.30
CA GLY A 177 -4.58 12.74 28.50
C GLY A 177 -4.14 11.54 29.35
N ALA A 178 -3.15 10.75 28.92
CA ALA A 178 -2.72 9.54 29.67
C ALA A 178 -1.58 9.77 30.69
N ARG A 179 -1.27 11.02 31.03
CA ARG A 179 -0.35 11.36 32.13
C ARG A 179 -1.05 12.33 33.08
N ASN A 180 -1.86 11.77 33.97
CA ASN A 180 -2.11 12.32 35.30
C ASN A 180 -1.69 11.26 36.31
#